data_AF-A0A1G4T3Z8-F1
#
_entry.id   AF-A0A1G4T3Z8-F1
#
_cell.length_a   1.000
_cell.length_b   1.000
_cell.length_c   1.000
_cell.angle_alpha   90.00
_cell.angle_beta   90.00
_cell.angle_gamma   90.00
#
_symmetry.space_group_name_H-M   'P 1'
#
loop_
_entity.id
_entity.type
_entity.pdbx_description
1 polymer ?
#
loop_
_entity_poly.entity_id
_entity_poly.type
_entity_poly.pdbx_seq_one_letter_code
_entity_poly.pdbx_strand_id
1 'polypeptide(L)'
;MKNRLPLIITLAGLAAAVYAVILNLVTAVPTAAQSFVIQSLIFAVVAIVCGIYALRRGGGWRFLAIAMIGPSVFVIADAGMRLALYLRQGV
;
A
#
# COMPACT_ATOMS: atom_id res chain seq x y z
N MET A 1 14.09 16.01 -20.25
CA MET A 1 13.79 14.62 -19.83
C MET A 1 14.22 14.27 -18.38
N LYS A 2 14.84 15.19 -17.60
CA LYS A 2 15.42 14.91 -16.25
C LYS A 2 14.42 14.56 -15.13
N ASN A 3 13.11 14.79 -15.30
CA ASN A 3 12.09 14.59 -14.26
C ASN A 3 11.07 13.47 -14.52
N ARG A 4 11.24 12.63 -15.55
CA ARG A 4 10.23 11.59 -15.85
C ARG A 4 10.26 10.43 -14.86
N LEU A 5 11.44 9.92 -14.54
CA LEU A 5 11.62 8.79 -13.61
C LEU A 5 10.99 9.02 -12.22
N PRO A 6 11.25 10.14 -11.50
CA PRO A 6 10.60 10.38 -10.21
C PRO A 6 9.09 10.39 -10.30
N LEU A 7 8.57 11.05 -11.34
CA LEU A 7 7.15 11.23 -11.53
C LEU A 7 6.46 9.88 -11.74
N ILE A 8 7.07 8.99 -12.54
CA ILE A 8 6.62 7.60 -12.72
C ILE A 8 6.59 6.84 -11.39
N ILE A 9 7.65 6.93 -10.59
CA ILE A 9 7.75 6.23 -9.30
C ILE A 9 6.66 6.70 -8.34
N THR A 10 6.42 8.00 -8.22
CA THR A 10 5.33 8.53 -7.39
C THR A 10 3.95 8.15 -7.90
N LEU A 11 3.71 8.16 -9.21
CA LEU A 11 2.42 7.76 -9.77
C LEU A 11 2.15 6.27 -9.51
N ALA A 12 3.17 5.43 -9.68
CA ALA A 12 3.09 4.01 -9.36
C ALA A 12 2.84 3.79 -7.85
N GLY A 13 3.53 4.54 -6.99
CA GLY A 13 3.33 4.47 -5.54
C GLY A 13 1.95 4.94 -5.08
N LEU A 14 1.41 5.99 -5.70
CA LEU A 14 0.05 6.47 -5.44
C LEU A 14 -0.99 5.43 -5.88
N ALA A 15 -0.85 4.88 -7.08
CA ALA A 15 -1.71 3.81 -7.54
C ALA A 15 -1.66 2.61 -6.59
N ALA A 16 -0.45 2.21 -6.16
CA ALA A 16 -0.28 1.13 -5.19
C ALA A 16 -0.96 1.43 -3.85
N ALA A 17 -0.83 2.65 -3.32
CA ALA A 17 -1.50 3.05 -2.07
C ALA A 17 -3.04 2.93 -2.20
N VAL A 18 -3.60 3.35 -3.34
CA VAL A 18 -5.03 3.25 -3.62
C VAL A 18 -5.46 1.78 -3.72
N TYR A 19 -4.74 0.96 -4.48
CA TYR A 19 -5.05 -0.47 -4.61
C TYR A 19 -4.95 -1.21 -3.27
N ALA A 20 -3.95 -0.87 -2.45
CA ALA A 20 -3.81 -1.42 -1.10
C ALA A 20 -5.07 -1.17 -0.27
N VAL A 21 -5.56 0.07 -0.27
CA VAL A 21 -6.77 0.45 0.47
C VAL A 21 -8.00 -0.26 -0.09
N ILE A 22 -8.20 -0.26 -1.42
CA ILE A 22 -9.36 -0.91 -2.05
C ILE A 22 -9.39 -2.39 -1.66
N LEU A 23 -8.29 -3.12 -1.89
CA LEU A 23 -8.21 -4.55 -1.60
C LEU A 23 -8.41 -4.85 -0.12
N ASN A 24 -7.94 -3.96 0.76
CA ASN A 24 -8.13 -4.10 2.20
C ASN A 24 -9.60 -3.91 2.64
N LEU A 25 -10.37 -3.12 1.90
CA LEU A 25 -11.78 -2.85 2.16
C LEU A 25 -12.74 -3.85 1.50
N VAL A 26 -12.28 -4.68 0.56
CA VAL A 26 -13.10 -5.71 -0.06
C VAL A 26 -13.44 -6.81 0.96
N THR A 27 -14.71 -6.89 1.36
CA THR A 27 -15.22 -7.85 2.35
C THR A 27 -16.20 -8.88 1.77
N ALA A 28 -16.54 -8.80 0.48
CA ALA A 28 -17.68 -9.52 -0.08
C ALA A 28 -17.42 -10.99 -0.46
N VAL A 29 -16.17 -11.48 -0.46
CA VAL A 29 -15.82 -12.81 -1.01
C VAL A 29 -15.01 -13.64 0.00
N PRO A 30 -15.64 -14.58 0.74
CA PRO A 30 -14.97 -15.38 1.77
C PRO A 30 -13.83 -16.26 1.22
N THR A 31 -14.01 -16.83 0.03
CA THR A 31 -13.04 -17.74 -0.61
C THR A 31 -11.79 -17.04 -1.13
N ALA A 32 -11.84 -15.72 -1.30
CA ALA A 32 -10.72 -14.91 -1.79
C ALA A 32 -10.19 -13.94 -0.72
N ALA A 33 -10.79 -13.89 0.47
CA ALA A 33 -10.48 -12.90 1.49
C ALA A 33 -8.99 -12.91 1.92
N GLN A 34 -8.41 -14.09 2.11
CA GLN A 34 -6.99 -14.24 2.44
C GLN A 34 -6.09 -13.72 1.31
N SER A 35 -6.45 -13.99 0.05
CA SER A 35 -5.69 -13.52 -1.11
C SER A 35 -5.71 -12.00 -1.24
N PHE A 36 -6.84 -11.35 -0.95
CA PHE A 36 -6.96 -9.89 -0.98
C PHE A 36 -6.18 -9.22 0.15
N VAL A 37 -6.14 -9.83 1.34
CA VAL A 37 -5.30 -9.39 2.46
C VAL A 37 -3.81 -9.47 2.13
N ILE A 38 -3.37 -10.54 1.47
CA ILE A 38 -1.97 -10.68 1.04
C ILE A 38 -1.65 -9.65 -0.05
N GLN A 39 -2.52 -9.48 -1.03
CA GLN A 39 -2.32 -8.49 -2.09
C GLN A 39 -2.29 -7.06 -1.56
N SER A 40 -3.20 -6.70 -0.63
CA SER A 40 -3.22 -5.37 -0.02
C SER A 40 -1.92 -5.07 0.74
N LEU A 41 -1.35 -6.07 1.44
CA LEU A 41 -0.03 -5.96 2.08
C LEU A 41 1.09 -5.68 1.06
N ILE A 42 1.12 -6.42 -0.05
CA ILE A 42 2.13 -6.24 -1.10
C ILE A 42 2.05 -4.81 -1.66
N PHE A 43 0.86 -4.34 -2.01
CA PHE A 43 0.67 -2.99 -2.55
C PHE A 43 1.01 -1.90 -1.53
N ALA A 44 0.69 -2.10 -0.24
CA ALA A 44 1.06 -1.18 0.83
C ALA A 44 2.59 -1.06 0.97
N VAL A 45 3.32 -2.18 0.90
CA VAL A 45 4.79 -2.17 0.94
C VAL A 45 5.37 -1.41 -0.25
N VAL A 46 4.87 -1.65 -1.46
CA VAL A 46 5.30 -0.93 -2.66
C VAL A 46 5.07 0.58 -2.51
N ALA A 47 3.88 0.97 -2.05
CA ALA A 47 3.55 2.37 -1.80
C ALA A 47 4.48 3.03 -0.77
N ILE A 48 4.85 2.32 0.31
CA ILE A 48 5.81 2.82 1.30
C ILE A 48 7.19 3.01 0.68
N VAL A 49 7.69 2.04 -0.10
CA VAL A 49 9.00 2.14 -0.76
C VAL A 49 9.04 3.33 -1.72
N CYS A 50 8.01 3.50 -2.54
CA CYS A 50 7.85 4.66 -3.43
C CYS A 50 7.73 5.98 -2.65
N GLY A 51 7.00 5.97 -1.53
CA GLY A 51 6.87 7.11 -0.63
C GLY A 51 8.19 7.54 0.00
N ILE A 52 8.99 6.60 0.50
CA ILE A 52 10.33 6.85 1.05
C ILE A 52 11.24 7.46 -0.04
N TYR A 53 11.19 6.92 -1.26
CA TYR A 53 11.93 7.48 -2.39
C TYR A 53 11.52 8.93 -2.68
N ALA A 54 10.22 9.22 -2.73
CA ALA A 54 9.69 10.56 -2.96
C ALA A 54 10.05 11.54 -1.82
N LEU A 55 10.03 11.08 -0.56
CA LEU A 55 10.36 11.88 0.62
C LEU A 55 11.80 12.41 0.56
N ARG A 56 12.75 11.59 0.09
CA ARG A 56 14.17 11.94 -0.05
C ARG A 56 14.43 13.07 -1.05
N ARG A 57 13.48 13.41 -1.91
CA ARG A 57 13.62 14.49 -2.91
C ARG A 57 13.24 15.88 -2.38
N GLY A 58 12.56 15.96 -1.23
CA GLY A 58 12.20 17.23 -0.60
C GLY A 58 11.14 18.04 -1.37
N GLY A 59 10.85 19.25 -0.88
CA GLY A 59 9.84 20.14 -1.48
C GLY A 59 8.43 19.53 -1.53
N GLY A 60 7.68 19.82 -2.61
CA GLY A 60 6.32 19.32 -2.82
C GLY A 60 6.18 17.80 -2.86
N TRP A 61 7.27 17.06 -3.11
CA TRP A 61 7.30 15.60 -3.10
C TRP A 61 7.04 14.99 -1.72
N ARG A 62 7.24 15.77 -0.64
CA ARG A 62 6.94 15.32 0.73
C ARG A 62 5.45 15.08 0.96
N PHE A 63 4.59 15.90 0.38
CA PHE A 63 3.14 15.72 0.51
C PHE A 63 2.66 14.47 -0.22
N LEU A 64 3.24 14.19 -1.40
CA LEU A 64 3.00 12.95 -2.14
C LEU A 64 3.50 11.73 -1.35
N ALA A 65 4.68 11.84 -0.72
CA ALA A 65 5.20 10.80 0.17
C ALA A 65 4.25 10.46 1.32
N ILE A 66 3.72 11.49 1.99
CA ILE A 66 2.76 11.32 3.10
C ILE A 66 1.47 10.64 2.60
N ALA A 67 0.96 11.07 1.44
CA ALA A 67 -0.26 10.50 0.85
C ALA A 67 -0.11 9.02 0.48
N MET A 68 1.11 8.56 0.15
CA MET A 68 1.39 7.14 -0.11
C MET A 68 1.61 6.35 1.20
N ILE A 69 2.43 6.89 2.11
CA ILE A 69 2.86 6.16 3.32
C ILE A 69 1.71 6.03 4.33
N GLY A 70 0.97 7.12 4.59
CA GLY A 70 -0.05 7.15 5.63
C GLY A 70 -1.08 6.03 5.49
N PRO A 71 -1.85 5.98 4.39
CA PRO A 71 -2.85 4.92 4.16
C PRO A 71 -2.25 3.51 4.17
N SER A 72 -1.05 3.35 3.62
CA SER A 72 -0.37 2.06 3.52
C SER A 72 -0.01 1.49 4.89
N VAL A 73 0.40 2.32 5.85
CA VAL A 73 0.67 1.89 7.23
C VAL A 73 -0.61 1.36 7.90
N PHE A 74 -1.75 2.02 7.69
CA PHE A 74 -3.03 1.55 8.20
C PHE A 74 -3.47 0.23 7.55
N VAL A 75 -3.27 0.09 6.23
CA VAL A 75 -3.52 -1.17 5.53
C VAL A 75 -2.65 -2.29 6.11
N ILE A 76 -1.37 -2.06 6.37
CA ILE A 76 -0.49 -3.08 6.96
C ILE A 76 -0.97 -3.49 8.35
N ALA A 77 -1.38 -2.54 9.18
CA ALA A 77 -1.88 -2.85 10.52
C ALA A 77 -3.16 -3.71 10.48
N ASP A 78 -4.13 -3.32 9.65
CA ASP A 78 -5.40 -4.04 9.53
C ASP A 78 -5.25 -5.40 8.83
N ALA A 79 -4.62 -5.42 7.65
CA ALA A 79 -4.36 -6.64 6.89
C ALA A 79 -3.47 -7.62 7.67
N GLY A 80 -2.48 -7.11 8.41
CA GLY A 80 -1.63 -7.92 9.29
C GLY A 80 -2.43 -8.57 10.42
N MET A 81 -3.36 -7.85 11.03
CA MET A 81 -4.24 -8.42 12.07
C MET A 81 -5.16 -9.50 11.48
N ARG A 82 -5.76 -9.26 10.31
CA ARG A 82 -6.60 -10.26 9.62
C ARG A 82 -5.80 -11.50 9.22
N LEU A 83 -4.59 -11.33 8.71
CA LEU A 83 -3.70 -12.44 8.37
C LEU A 83 -3.33 -13.28 9.59
N ALA A 84 -3.01 -12.63 10.72
CA ALA A 84 -2.73 -13.33 11.98
C ALA A 84 -3.95 -14.14 12.47
N LEU A 85 -5.16 -13.62 12.28
CA LEU A 85 -6.39 -14.33 12.61
C LEU A 85 -6.61 -15.55 11.69
N TYR A 86 -6.39 -15.42 10.38
CA TYR A 86 -6.48 -16.56 9.45
C TYR A 86 -5.48 -17.67 9.81
N LEU A 87 -4.22 -17.31 10.07
CA LEU A 87 -3.19 -18.27 10.48
C LEU A 87 -3.55 -18.98 11.79
N ARG A 88 -4.18 -18.28 12.74
CA ARG A 88 -4.64 -18.87 14.01
C ARG A 88 -5.83 -19.82 13.82
N GLN A 89 -6.69 -19.55 12.85
CA GLN A 89 -7.89 -20.36 12.56
C GLN A 89 -7.57 -21.62 11.74
N GLY A 90 -6.34 -21.77 11.24
CA GLY A 90 -5.94 -22.89 10.39
C GLY A 90 -6.57 -22.83 8.99
N VAL A 91 -6.91 -21.62 8.54
CA VAL A 91 -7.45 -21.32 7.20
C VAL A 91 -6.34 -20.88 6.26
#